data_AF-A0A3N5ZUF6-F1
#
_entry.id   AF-A0A3N5ZUF6-F1
#
_cell.length_a   1.000
_cell.length_b   1.000
_cell.length_c   1.000
_cell.angle_alpha   90.00
_cell.angle_beta   90.00
_cell.angle_gamma   90.00
#
_symmetry.space_group_name_H-M   'P 1'
#
loop_
_entity.id
_entity.type
_entity.pdbx_description
1 polymer ?
#
loop_
_entity_poly.entity_id
_entity_poly.type
_entity_poly.pdbx_seq_one_letter_code
_entity_poly.pdbx_strand_id
1 'polypeptide(L)'
;MREGARSRAILERELREPVSAFAYPHGAQDQIVQHLIGACGYVFGLSCEFRLSSFFDSLLGLPRIEVKGSDTLEGFVGNIEGQKADHVSLCSFRQTMV
;
A
#
# COMPACT_ATOMS: atom_id res chain seq x y z
N MET A 1 -11.71 10.15 -11.77
CA MET A 1 -11.90 9.04 -10.80
C MET A 1 -13.35 8.53 -10.81
N ARG A 2 -13.83 8.03 -11.94
CA ARG A 2 -15.19 7.47 -12.03
C ARG A 2 -15.29 6.09 -11.39
N GLU A 3 -14.26 5.27 -11.60
CA GLU A 3 -14.26 3.88 -11.16
C GLU A 3 -14.24 3.75 -9.64
N GLY A 4 -13.45 4.56 -8.92
CA GLY A 4 -13.43 4.54 -7.45
C GLY A 4 -14.79 4.85 -6.83
N ALA A 5 -15.45 5.93 -7.27
CA ALA A 5 -16.79 6.28 -6.80
C ALA A 5 -17.84 5.21 -7.16
N ARG A 6 -17.77 4.67 -8.39
CA ARG A 6 -18.69 3.63 -8.85
C ARG A 6 -18.53 2.33 -8.08
N SER A 7 -17.30 1.84 -7.91
CA SER A 7 -17.02 0.60 -7.17
C SER A 7 -17.48 0.71 -5.73
N ARG A 8 -17.23 1.85 -5.08
CA ARG A 8 -17.68 2.12 -3.72
C ARG A 8 -19.21 2.04 -3.62
N ALA A 9 -19.93 2.78 -4.46
CA ALA A 9 -21.39 2.82 -4.42
C ALA A 9 -22.02 1.45 -4.65
N ILE A 10 -21.46 0.64 -5.54
CA ILE A 10 -21.91 -0.74 -5.78
C ILE A 10 -21.69 -1.58 -4.52
N LEU A 11 -20.48 -1.56 -3.95
CA LEU A 11 -20.15 -2.36 -2.77
C LEU A 11 -20.99 -1.95 -1.56
N GLU A 12 -21.16 -0.66 -1.29
CA GLU A 12 -21.97 -0.16 -0.17
C GLU A 12 -23.45 -0.55 -0.33
N ARG A 13 -23.99 -0.52 -1.55
CA ARG A 13 -25.36 -0.97 -1.84
C ARG A 13 -25.56 -2.46 -1.56
N GLU A 14 -24.62 -3.30 -1.99
CA GLU A 14 -24.74 -4.76 -1.88
C GLU A 14 -24.40 -5.25 -0.47
N LEU A 15 -23.36 -4.68 0.17
CA LEU A 15 -22.91 -5.06 1.51
C LEU A 15 -23.74 -4.41 2.63
N ARG A 16 -24.43 -3.29 2.34
CA ARG A 16 -25.16 -2.46 3.31
C ARG A 16 -24.29 -1.90 4.43
N GLU A 17 -23.00 -1.77 4.15
CA GLU A 17 -21.97 -1.27 5.07
C GLU A 17 -21.11 -0.24 4.33
N PRO A 18 -20.57 0.78 5.02
CA PRO A 18 -19.70 1.76 4.40
C PRO A 18 -18.35 1.15 4.00
N VAL A 19 -17.85 1.50 2.82
CA VAL A 19 -16.56 1.00 2.31
C VAL A 19 -15.49 2.06 2.51
N SER A 20 -14.69 1.95 3.56
CA SER A 20 -13.70 2.97 3.94
C SER A 20 -12.32 2.79 3.30
N ALA A 21 -11.99 1.60 2.79
CA ALA A 21 -10.66 1.25 2.32
C ALA A 21 -10.54 1.23 0.79
N PHE A 22 -9.40 1.67 0.26
CA PHE A 22 -9.03 1.50 -1.15
C PHE A 22 -7.67 0.83 -1.28
N ALA A 23 -7.53 -0.16 -2.16
CA ALA A 23 -6.23 -0.74 -2.48
C ALA A 23 -5.81 -0.29 -3.89
N TYR A 24 -4.67 0.39 -4.01
CA TYR A 24 -4.19 0.83 -5.31
C TYR A 24 -3.79 -0.37 -6.16
N PRO A 25 -4.31 -0.51 -7.39
CA PRO A 25 -3.89 -1.57 -8.31
C PRO A 25 -2.37 -1.54 -8.48
N HIS A 26 -1.72 -2.67 -8.21
CA HIS A 26 -0.25 -2.81 -8.21
C HIS A 26 0.50 -1.79 -7.32
N GLY A 27 -0.18 -1.15 -6.36
CA GLY A 27 0.40 -0.11 -5.51
C GLY A 27 0.65 1.22 -6.22
N ALA A 28 0.18 1.40 -7.45
CA ALA A 28 0.42 2.60 -8.25
C ALA A 28 -0.36 3.80 -7.69
N GLN A 29 0.36 4.72 -7.06
CA GLN A 29 -0.20 5.92 -6.44
C GLN A 29 0.78 7.08 -6.49
N ASP A 30 0.22 8.29 -6.49
CA ASP A 30 0.89 9.53 -6.17
C ASP A 30 -0.06 10.41 -5.32
N GLN A 31 0.38 11.60 -4.91
CA GLN A 31 -0.43 12.50 -4.09
C GLN A 31 -1.75 12.93 -4.77
N ILE A 32 -1.77 13.05 -6.10
CA ILE A 32 -2.97 13.44 -6.85
C ILE A 32 -3.97 12.29 -6.83
N VAL A 33 -3.52 11.07 -7.12
CA VAL A 33 -4.33 9.85 -7.07
C VAL A 33 -4.90 9.66 -5.66
N GLN A 34 -4.08 9.82 -4.62
CA GLN A 34 -4.51 9.75 -3.22
C GLN A 34 -5.64 10.75 -2.94
N HIS A 35 -5.45 12.03 -3.29
CA HIS A 35 -6.46 13.06 -3.05
C HIS A 35 -7.79 12.76 -3.74
N LEU A 36 -7.74 12.32 -4.99
CA LEU A 36 -8.96 12.00 -5.74
C LEU A 36 -9.67 10.74 -5.20
N ILE A 37 -8.94 9.77 -4.66
CA ILE A 37 -9.54 8.62 -3.94
C ILE A 37 -10.21 9.08 -2.65
N GLY A 38 -9.57 9.97 -1.87
CA GLY A 38 -10.19 10.60 -0.71
C GLY A 38 -11.48 11.34 -1.07
N ALA A 39 -11.48 12.07 -2.19
CA ALA A 39 -12.67 12.75 -2.71
C ALA A 39 -13.80 11.79 -3.14
N CYS A 40 -13.49 10.52 -3.44
CA CYS A 40 -14.48 9.48 -3.67
C CYS A 40 -15.08 8.92 -2.36
N GLY A 41 -14.66 9.45 -1.19
CA GLY A 41 -15.16 9.12 0.14
C GLY A 41 -14.34 8.07 0.89
N TYR A 42 -13.31 7.49 0.28
CA TYR A 42 -12.44 6.52 0.96
C TYR A 42 -11.64 7.22 2.08
N VAL A 43 -11.52 6.54 3.21
CA VAL A 43 -10.88 7.07 4.42
C VAL A 43 -9.39 6.73 4.43
N PHE A 44 -9.03 5.52 3.99
CA PHE A 44 -7.64 5.09 3.92
C PHE A 44 -7.34 4.29 2.65
N GLY A 45 -6.07 4.34 2.24
CA GLY A 45 -5.56 3.76 1.00
C GLY A 45 -4.35 2.87 1.27
N LEU A 46 -4.23 1.77 0.54
CA LEU A 46 -3.19 0.76 0.72
C LEU A 46 -2.28 0.69 -0.51
N SER A 47 -0.98 0.95 -0.32
CA SER A 47 0.06 0.84 -1.35
C SER A 47 0.71 -0.55 -1.35
N CYS A 48 1.78 -0.72 -2.12
CA CYS A 48 2.64 -1.91 -2.06
C CYS A 48 4.04 -1.60 -1.51
N GLU A 49 4.21 -0.46 -0.82
CA GLU A 49 5.45 -0.15 -0.14
C GLU A 49 5.68 -1.16 1.00
N PHE A 50 6.79 -1.92 0.92
CA PHE A 50 7.10 -2.98 1.87
C PHE A 50 7.74 -2.42 3.14
N ARG A 51 6.90 -2.01 4.10
CA ARG A 51 7.32 -1.61 5.44
C ARG A 51 6.16 -1.66 6.43
N LEU A 52 6.48 -1.51 7.72
CA LEU A 52 5.48 -1.30 8.75
C LEU A 52 4.84 0.09 8.62
N SER A 53 3.52 0.14 8.84
CA SER A 53 2.78 1.39 8.95
C SER A 53 3.11 2.12 10.25
N SER A 54 3.12 3.45 10.19
CA SER A 54 3.30 4.34 11.34
C SER A 54 2.18 5.37 11.42
N PHE A 55 2.01 6.01 12.58
CA PHE A 55 1.05 7.12 12.75
C PHE A 55 1.41 8.39 11.97
N PHE A 56 2.61 8.45 11.38
CA PHE A 56 3.06 9.56 10.55
C PHE A 56 2.80 9.33 9.06
N ASP A 57 2.31 8.13 8.68
CA ASP A 57 2.05 7.80 7.30
C ASP A 57 0.79 8.51 6.79
N SER A 58 0.78 8.85 5.51
CA SER A 58 -0.45 9.30 4.85
C SER A 58 -1.51 8.21 4.97
N LEU A 59 -2.67 8.55 5.55
CA LEU A 59 -3.76 7.60 5.71
C LEU A 59 -4.25 7.05 4.34
N LEU A 60 -4.13 7.85 3.28
CA LEU A 60 -4.48 7.46 1.91
C LEU A 60 -3.32 6.75 1.17
N GLY A 61 -2.20 6.47 1.83
CA GLY A 61 -1.02 5.84 1.24
C GLY A 61 -0.30 4.90 2.20
N LEU A 62 -1.04 4.15 3.01
CA LEU A 62 -0.47 3.23 4.00
C LEU A 62 0.34 2.11 3.30
N PRO A 63 1.51 1.75 3.83
CA PRO A 63 2.32 0.63 3.34
C PRO A 63 1.65 -0.71 3.64
N ARG A 64 2.13 -1.77 2.98
CA ARG A 64 1.70 -3.16 3.21
C ARG A 64 2.90 -4.09 3.25
N ILE A 65 2.86 -5.03 4.18
CA ILE A 65 3.74 -6.21 4.14
C ILE A 65 3.18 -7.15 3.08
N GLU A 66 3.95 -7.36 2.00
CA GLU A 66 3.63 -8.35 0.97
C GLU A 66 3.94 -9.75 1.50
N VAL A 67 2.99 -10.68 1.34
CA VAL A 67 3.21 -12.12 1.56
C VAL A 67 3.47 -12.75 0.21
N LYS A 68 4.65 -13.33 0.02
CA LYS A 68 5.06 -13.94 -1.24
C LYS A 68 4.80 -15.44 -1.19
N GLY A 69 4.46 -16.02 -2.35
CA GLY A 69 4.30 -17.48 -2.47
C GLY A 69 5.57 -18.29 -2.19
N SER A 70 6.73 -17.61 -2.15
CA SER A 70 8.03 -18.18 -1.81
C SER A 70 8.43 -18.00 -0.36
N ASP A 71 7.61 -17.35 0.48
CA ASP A 71 7.97 -17.10 1.88
C ASP A 71 8.01 -18.42 2.67
N THR A 72 9.08 -18.59 3.46
CA THR A 72 9.08 -19.59 4.53
C THR A 72 8.31 -19.04 5.73
N LEU A 73 7.96 -19.91 6.69
CA LEU A 73 7.31 -19.46 7.93
C LEU A 73 8.20 -18.45 8.68
N GLU A 74 9.50 -18.69 8.74
CA GLU A 74 10.49 -17.82 9.38
C GLU A 74 10.60 -16.47 8.65
N GLY A 75 10.62 -16.49 7.32
CA GLY A 75 10.62 -15.27 6.51
C GLY A 75 9.36 -14.44 6.71
N PHE A 76 8.20 -15.09 6.75
CA PHE A 76 6.92 -14.45 7.06
C PHE A 76 6.91 -13.82 8.46
N VAL A 77 7.40 -14.53 9.48
CA VAL A 77 7.53 -13.99 10.85
C VAL A 77 8.45 -12.77 10.86
N GLY A 78 9.62 -12.85 10.22
CA GLY A 78 10.54 -11.73 10.12
C GLY A 78 9.96 -10.50 9.41
N ASN A 79 9.07 -10.71 8.43
CA ASN A 79 8.37 -9.63 7.75
C ASN A 79 7.36 -8.93 8.68
N ILE A 80 6.68 -9.66 9.56
CA ILE A 80 5.69 -9.11 10.52
C ILE A 80 6.36 -8.42 11.69
N GLU A 81 7.44 -8.99 12.24
CA GLU A 81 8.20 -8.41 13.35
C GLU A 81 8.89 -7.10 12.97
N GLY A 82 8.90 -6.78 11.67
CA GLY A 82 9.64 -5.69 11.09
C GLY A 82 11.08 -6.11 10.93
N GLN A 83 11.54 -6.21 9.67
CA GLN A 83 12.97 -6.32 9.44
C GLN A 83 13.62 -5.12 10.15
N LYS A 84 14.46 -5.39 11.15
CA LYS A 84 15.45 -4.40 11.60
C LYS A 84 16.11 -3.92 10.31
N ALA A 85 16.22 -2.61 10.15
CA ALA A 85 16.99 -2.06 9.05
C ALA A 85 18.45 -2.55 9.22
N ASP A 86 18.75 -3.72 8.69
CA ASP A 86 20.10 -4.19 8.53
C ASP A 86 20.69 -3.27 7.47
N HIS A 87 21.62 -2.46 7.93
CA HIS A 87 22.32 -1.42 7.20
C HIS A 87 23.22 -2.02 6.12
N VAL A 88 22.73 -2.83 5.19
CA VAL A 88 23.55 -3.36 4.09
C VAL A 88 22.73 -3.56 2.81
N SER A 89 23.23 -2.92 1.76
CA SER A 89 22.87 -3.02 0.33
C SER A 89 21.76 -2.09 -0.16
N LEU A 90 22.12 -0.81 -0.28
CA LEU A 90 21.82 -0.10 -1.52
C LEU A 90 22.39 -0.88 -2.70
N CYS A 91 21.54 -1.11 -3.69
CA CYS A 91 21.81 -1.75 -4.97
C CYS A 91 23.24 -1.54 -5.49
N SER A 92 23.91 -2.67 -5.73
CA SER A 92 24.64 -2.87 -6.98
C SER A 92 23.74 -2.44 -8.15
N PHE A 93 23.98 -1.25 -8.70
CA PHE A 93 23.99 -0.91 -10.14
C PHE A 93 23.95 0.61 -10.32
N ARG A 94 25.10 1.20 -10.66
CA ARG A 94 25.24 2.08 -11.85
C ARG A 94 26.73 2.19 -12.23
N GLN A 95 27.00 1.79 -13.47
CA GLN A 95 28.25 1.89 -14.21
C GLN A 95 28.70 3.36 -14.45
N THR A 96 30.04 3.54 -14.42
CA THR A 96 30.93 4.30 -15.33
C THR A 96 30.77 5.83 -15.54
N MET A 97 31.95 6.48 -15.72
CA MET A 97 32.28 7.88 -16.08
C MET A 97 32.49 8.79 -14.86
N VAL A 98 33.67 9.35 -14.55
CA VAL A 98 34.92 9.66 -15.28
C VAL A 98 36.10 9.45 -14.33
#